data_AF-A0A812SM70-F1
#
_entry.id   AF-A0A812SM70-F1
#
_cell.length_a   1.000
_cell.length_b   1.000
_cell.length_c   1.000
_cell.angle_alpha   90.00
_cell.angle_beta   90.00
_cell.angle_gamma   90.00
#
_symmetry.space_group_name_H-M   'P 1'
#
loop_
_entity.id
_entity.type
_entity.pdbx_description
1 polymer ?
#
loop_
_entity_poly.entity_id
_entity_poly.type
_entity_poly.pdbx_seq_one_letter_code
_entity_poly.pdbx_strand_id
1 'polypeptide(L)'
;MEKAEVANASMDALVEQIQKAWKPICHKLGCDHDNFWDIHFMSHLQTMVLSETDAAKTLRGEVRKRLRLERRVKSFMVEHAQRFASMLQSQTYSRAGRFFDYNQKSKSGVETWKRYGQKGKDAMMEFVMPYTTGLAQLNETRATLLFDQVEYRKFQEEEDQIERARWKRGDPEAAPVAEALQLARESSMEKHGDTLEEGEDLITDVDDEEVARGGKGFFKKVKKAVKKAAKKVVSKAKAVVKVAKFVLTLFACIGDVFEFVTTGYAKDIVPGNIAFGAGVTVGDMATGLVNLMNGKAPVTWISIDMGFAVGVTYKAAWAGFGVGVGASCSAAGCAAYVSVGVLGTVNLPMYAPNIFCPFGPVIGDPVTGFQCSQVFGGSISAFCCNFNMLTGKNDCR
;
A
#
# COMPACT_ATOMS: atom_id res chain seq x y z
N MET A 1 19.09 -36.68 21.74
CA MET A 1 19.67 -36.23 20.46
C MET A 1 18.97 -36.86 19.27
N GLU A 2 18.65 -38.16 19.29
CA GLU A 2 18.03 -38.88 18.15
C GLU A 2 16.73 -38.27 17.59
N LYS A 3 15.81 -37.77 18.43
CA LYS A 3 14.58 -37.07 17.96
C LYS A 3 14.86 -35.77 17.19
N ALA A 4 15.99 -35.10 17.45
CA ALA A 4 16.35 -33.87 16.75
C ALA A 4 16.91 -34.15 15.35
N GLU A 5 17.64 -35.26 15.16
CA GLU A 5 18.16 -35.67 13.86
C GLU A 5 17.06 -36.13 12.90
N VAL A 6 16.09 -36.93 13.37
CA VAL A 6 14.95 -37.37 12.54
C VAL A 6 14.08 -36.19 12.09
N ALA A 7 13.90 -35.18 12.96
CA ALA A 7 13.23 -33.95 12.58
C ALA A 7 14.08 -33.11 11.61
N ASN A 8 15.42 -33.13 11.74
CA ASN A 8 16.30 -32.42 10.80
C ASN A 8 16.15 -32.91 9.37
N ALA A 9 16.15 -34.23 9.19
CA ALA A 9 15.90 -34.86 7.89
C ALA A 9 14.56 -34.45 7.27
N SER A 10 13.50 -34.22 8.06
CA SER A 10 12.19 -33.85 7.50
C SER A 10 12.13 -32.41 6.96
N MET A 11 12.86 -31.48 7.57
CA MET A 11 12.87 -30.08 7.14
C MET A 11 13.76 -29.88 5.92
N ASP A 12 14.95 -30.46 5.90
CA ASP A 12 15.83 -30.39 4.74
C ASP A 12 15.20 -31.10 3.53
N ALA A 13 14.47 -32.20 3.75
CA ALA A 13 13.70 -32.85 2.70
C ALA A 13 12.57 -31.96 2.15
N LEU A 14 11.83 -31.25 3.02
CA LEU A 14 10.81 -30.29 2.58
C LEU A 14 11.44 -29.14 1.76
N VAL A 15 12.53 -28.56 2.27
CA VAL A 15 13.28 -27.50 1.59
C VAL A 15 13.76 -27.98 0.22
N GLU A 16 14.40 -29.15 0.15
CA GLU A 16 14.87 -29.73 -1.11
C GLU A 16 13.73 -29.97 -2.11
N GLN A 17 12.57 -30.45 -1.65
CA GLN A 17 11.39 -30.62 -2.49
C GLN A 17 10.90 -29.29 -3.07
N ILE A 18 10.82 -28.24 -2.25
CA ILE A 18 10.39 -26.91 -2.69
C ILE A 18 11.43 -26.31 -3.66
N GLN A 19 12.71 -26.35 -3.30
CA GLN A 19 13.82 -25.90 -4.14
C GLN A 19 13.79 -26.58 -5.51
N LYS A 20 13.65 -27.92 -5.54
CA LYS A 20 13.59 -28.70 -6.78
C LYS A 20 12.37 -28.32 -7.64
N ALA A 21 11.21 -28.11 -7.02
CA ALA A 21 9.99 -27.72 -7.72
C ALA A 21 10.08 -26.31 -8.32
N TRP A 22 10.70 -25.37 -7.59
CA TRP A 22 10.77 -23.97 -7.98
C TRP A 22 12.00 -23.60 -8.82
N LYS A 23 13.07 -24.39 -8.79
CA LYS A 23 14.29 -24.17 -9.58
C LYS A 23 14.04 -23.81 -11.05
N PRO A 24 13.27 -24.58 -11.85
CA PRO A 24 13.05 -24.24 -13.25
C PRO A 24 12.22 -22.96 -13.43
N ILE A 25 11.32 -22.65 -12.49
CA ILE A 25 10.50 -21.42 -12.53
C ILE A 25 11.39 -20.22 -12.18
N CYS A 26 12.17 -20.32 -11.10
CA CYS A 26 13.07 -19.26 -10.68
C CYS A 26 14.18 -18.97 -11.67
N HIS A 27 14.68 -19.98 -12.38
CA HIS A 27 15.62 -19.76 -13.47
C HIS A 27 15.03 -18.88 -14.59
N LYS A 28 13.73 -19.04 -14.89
CA LYS A 28 13.03 -18.21 -15.91
C LYS A 28 12.66 -16.82 -15.39
N LEU A 29 12.28 -16.71 -14.12
CA LEU A 29 11.80 -15.47 -13.51
C LEU A 29 12.92 -14.64 -12.87
N GLY A 30 14.14 -15.17 -12.75
CA GLY A 30 15.25 -14.49 -12.10
C GLY A 30 15.11 -14.39 -10.57
N CYS A 31 14.56 -15.42 -9.91
CA CYS A 31 14.59 -15.53 -8.44
C CYS A 31 15.65 -16.49 -7.92
N ASP A 32 16.01 -16.32 -6.64
CA ASP A 32 16.75 -17.33 -5.91
C ASP A 32 15.83 -18.45 -5.42
N HIS A 33 15.89 -19.61 -6.09
CA HIS A 33 15.18 -20.82 -5.64
C HIS A 33 15.69 -21.38 -4.30
N ASP A 34 16.87 -20.96 -3.84
CA ASP A 34 17.41 -21.33 -2.53
C ASP A 34 16.87 -20.44 -1.39
N ASN A 35 15.99 -19.48 -1.68
CA ASN A 35 15.33 -18.63 -0.70
C ASN A 35 13.78 -18.69 -0.84
N PHE A 36 13.09 -18.96 0.26
CA PHE A 36 11.63 -19.07 0.31
C PHE A 36 10.92 -17.76 -0.04
N TRP A 37 11.45 -16.63 0.41
CA TRP A 37 10.82 -15.33 0.21
C TRP A 37 10.88 -14.89 -1.25
N ASP A 38 11.98 -15.19 -1.92
CA ASP A 38 12.11 -15.03 -3.37
C ASP A 38 11.09 -15.87 -4.14
N ILE A 39 10.93 -17.13 -3.75
CA ILE A 39 9.88 -18.01 -4.29
C ILE A 39 8.49 -17.41 -4.04
N HIS A 40 8.23 -16.95 -2.82
CA HIS A 40 6.95 -16.36 -2.44
C HIS A 40 6.64 -15.13 -3.30
N PHE A 41 7.56 -14.19 -3.44
CA PHE A 41 7.36 -12.99 -4.26
C PHE A 41 7.18 -13.31 -5.74
N MET A 42 7.95 -14.25 -6.29
CA MET A 42 7.78 -14.64 -7.70
C MET A 42 6.50 -15.42 -7.96
N SER A 43 5.96 -16.11 -6.96
CA SER A 43 4.63 -16.71 -7.08
C SER A 43 3.52 -15.65 -7.29
N HIS A 44 3.69 -14.44 -6.74
CA HIS A 44 2.78 -13.33 -7.00
C HIS A 44 2.93 -12.76 -8.42
N LEU A 45 4.17 -12.68 -8.95
CA LEU A 45 4.40 -12.33 -10.34
C LEU A 45 3.72 -13.31 -11.30
N GLN A 46 3.82 -14.60 -11.01
CA GLN A 46 3.15 -15.63 -11.81
C GLN A 46 1.64 -15.41 -11.85
N THR A 47 1.01 -15.08 -10.72
CA THR A 47 -0.42 -14.71 -10.68
C THR A 47 -0.70 -13.46 -11.52
N MET A 48 0.16 -12.44 -11.50
CA MET A 48 -0.01 -11.24 -12.33
C MET A 48 -0.02 -11.59 -13.81
N VAL A 49 0.98 -12.35 -14.27
CA VAL A 49 1.06 -12.76 -15.66
C VAL A 49 -0.15 -13.60 -16.07
N LEU A 50 -0.63 -14.48 -15.18
CA LEU A 50 -1.85 -15.24 -15.44
C LEU A 50 -3.12 -14.38 -15.43
N SER A 51 -3.15 -13.28 -14.67
CA SER A 51 -4.30 -12.36 -14.65
C SER A 51 -4.45 -11.56 -15.93
N GLU A 52 -3.36 -11.42 -16.69
CA GLU A 52 -3.35 -10.80 -18.02
C GLU A 52 -3.83 -11.78 -19.11
N THR A 53 -4.03 -13.05 -18.77
CA THR A 53 -4.61 -14.05 -19.66
C THR A 53 -6.12 -14.18 -19.42
N ASP A 54 -6.90 -14.47 -20.47
CA ASP A 54 -8.34 -14.74 -20.33
C ASP A 54 -8.65 -16.12 -19.70
N ALA A 55 -7.71 -16.67 -18.93
CA ALA A 55 -7.78 -17.98 -18.32
C ALA A 55 -8.17 -17.88 -16.83
N ALA A 56 -9.31 -17.23 -16.53
CA ALA A 56 -9.78 -17.02 -15.16
C ALA A 56 -9.85 -18.32 -14.32
N LYS A 57 -10.19 -19.46 -14.94
CA LYS A 57 -10.19 -20.77 -14.27
C LYS A 57 -8.77 -21.21 -13.87
N THR A 58 -7.79 -21.00 -14.74
CA THR A 58 -6.37 -21.30 -14.49
C THR A 58 -5.82 -20.40 -13.39
N LEU A 59 -6.11 -19.09 -13.45
CA LEU A 59 -5.74 -18.13 -12.42
C LEU A 59 -6.28 -18.53 -11.03
N ARG A 60 -7.57 -18.84 -10.93
CA ARG A 60 -8.17 -19.32 -9.65
C ARG A 60 -7.52 -20.61 -9.16
N GLY A 61 -7.18 -21.52 -10.07
CA GLY A 61 -6.48 -22.76 -9.76
C GLY A 61 -5.08 -22.52 -9.20
N GLU A 62 -4.34 -21.61 -9.81
CA GLU A 62 -3.00 -21.19 -9.38
C GLU A 62 -3.05 -20.52 -8.01
N VAL A 63 -3.89 -19.49 -7.82
CA VAL A 63 -4.06 -18.79 -6.55
C VAL A 63 -4.38 -19.77 -5.41
N ARG A 64 -5.28 -20.74 -5.64
CA ARG A 64 -5.59 -21.77 -4.64
C ARG A 64 -4.39 -22.68 -4.33
N LYS A 65 -3.59 -23.05 -5.34
CA LYS A 65 -2.38 -23.86 -5.14
C LYS A 65 -1.32 -23.08 -4.35
N ARG A 66 -1.08 -21.81 -4.69
CA ARG A 66 -0.18 -20.92 -3.94
C ARG A 66 -0.62 -20.78 -2.50
N LEU A 67 -1.88 -20.42 -2.24
CA LEU A 67 -2.42 -20.28 -0.89
C LEU A 67 -2.31 -21.57 -0.08
N ARG A 68 -2.47 -22.75 -0.71
CA ARG A 68 -2.26 -24.04 -0.04
C ARG A 68 -0.79 -24.26 0.30
N LEU A 69 0.14 -23.95 -0.59
CA LEU A 69 1.57 -24.05 -0.33
C LEU A 69 1.97 -23.12 0.82
N GLU A 70 1.60 -21.84 0.74
CA GLU A 70 1.86 -20.86 1.80
C GLU A 70 1.28 -21.30 3.14
N ARG A 71 0.03 -21.77 3.18
CA ARG A 71 -0.58 -22.29 4.41
C ARG A 71 0.19 -23.48 4.97
N ARG A 72 0.66 -24.40 4.12
CA ARG A 72 1.47 -25.56 4.55
C ARG A 72 2.81 -25.12 5.11
N VAL A 73 3.52 -24.23 4.42
CA VAL A 73 4.80 -23.68 4.89
C VAL A 73 4.60 -22.92 6.19
N LYS A 74 3.61 -22.03 6.29
CA LYS A 74 3.28 -21.31 7.52
C LYS A 74 2.90 -22.26 8.66
N SER A 75 2.04 -23.25 8.41
CA SER A 75 1.66 -24.23 9.44
C SER A 75 2.87 -25.02 9.93
N PHE A 76 3.74 -25.45 9.01
CA PHE A 76 4.99 -26.13 9.34
C PHE A 76 5.94 -25.23 10.14
N MET A 77 6.11 -23.97 9.73
CA MET A 77 6.90 -22.99 10.47
C MET A 77 6.36 -22.76 11.88
N VAL A 78 5.04 -22.70 12.03
CA VAL A 78 4.39 -22.55 13.34
C VAL A 78 4.56 -23.80 14.21
N GLU A 79 4.34 -24.99 13.65
CA GLU A 79 4.51 -26.28 14.36
C GLU A 79 5.97 -26.51 14.80
N HIS A 80 6.92 -25.94 14.07
CA HIS A 80 8.35 -26.02 14.36
C HIS A 80 8.95 -24.67 14.77
N ALA A 81 8.14 -23.72 15.25
CA ALA A 81 8.57 -22.34 15.53
C ALA A 81 9.81 -22.29 16.43
N GLN A 82 9.81 -23.19 17.40
CA GLN A 82 10.90 -23.40 18.34
C GLN A 82 12.25 -23.66 17.67
N ARG A 83 12.24 -24.53 16.68
CA ARG A 83 13.42 -24.91 15.92
C ARG A 83 13.81 -23.87 14.88
N PHE A 84 12.83 -23.20 14.29
CA PHE A 84 13.09 -22.06 13.40
C PHE A 84 13.81 -20.94 14.11
N ALA A 85 13.37 -20.60 15.32
CA ALA A 85 14.00 -19.57 16.12
C ALA A 85 15.45 -19.93 16.49
N SER A 86 15.73 -21.18 16.90
CA SER A 86 17.11 -21.60 17.18
C SER A 86 17.99 -21.63 15.93
N MET A 87 17.42 -22.00 14.79
CA MET A 87 18.11 -22.03 13.50
C MET A 87 18.50 -20.63 13.02
N LEU A 88 17.57 -19.66 13.09
CA LEU A 88 17.81 -18.26 12.73
C LEU A 88 18.83 -17.58 13.66
N GLN A 89 18.99 -18.07 14.88
CA GLN A 89 19.97 -17.55 15.84
C GLN A 89 21.34 -18.24 15.75
N SER A 90 21.42 -19.45 15.18
CA SER A 90 22.69 -20.17 15.08
C SER A 90 23.60 -19.55 14.02
N GLN A 91 24.87 -19.34 14.34
CA GLN A 91 25.88 -18.88 13.36
C GLN A 91 26.16 -19.92 12.27
N THR A 92 25.84 -21.19 12.55
CA THR A 92 25.90 -22.28 11.59
C THR A 92 24.72 -22.19 10.63
N TYR A 93 24.93 -21.57 9.47
CA TYR A 93 23.96 -21.52 8.38
C TYR A 93 23.61 -22.93 7.86
N SER A 94 22.60 -23.56 8.44
CA SER A 94 21.98 -24.74 7.86
C SER A 94 21.29 -24.37 6.53
N ARG A 95 21.09 -25.37 5.66
CA ARG A 95 20.38 -25.18 4.38
C ARG A 95 18.98 -24.62 4.60
N ALA A 96 18.23 -25.21 5.54
CA ALA A 96 16.92 -24.69 5.93
C ALA A 96 16.99 -23.27 6.51
N GLY A 97 18.04 -22.94 7.28
CA GLY A 97 18.23 -21.61 7.86
C GLY A 97 18.34 -20.55 6.77
N ARG A 98 19.19 -20.80 5.77
CA ARG A 98 19.33 -19.93 4.59
C ARG A 98 18.02 -19.82 3.81
N PHE A 99 17.33 -20.95 3.62
CA PHE A 99 16.09 -20.99 2.84
C PHE A 99 14.99 -20.12 3.45
N PHE A 100 14.88 -20.06 4.77
CA PHE A 100 13.86 -19.25 5.45
C PHE A 100 14.35 -17.87 5.93
N ASP A 101 15.63 -17.54 5.72
CA ASP A 101 16.22 -16.26 6.12
C ASP A 101 15.62 -15.11 5.30
N TYR A 102 14.79 -14.29 5.97
CA TYR A 102 14.14 -13.12 5.38
C TYR A 102 15.13 -12.02 4.98
N ASN A 103 16.31 -11.98 5.57
CA ASN A 103 17.32 -10.98 5.25
C ASN A 103 18.05 -11.29 3.94
N GLN A 104 17.93 -12.51 3.43
CA GLN A 104 18.57 -12.96 2.18
C GLN A 104 17.66 -12.87 0.95
N LYS A 105 16.48 -12.27 1.07
CA LYS A 105 15.63 -12.01 -0.10
C LYS A 105 16.35 -11.13 -1.13
N SER A 106 16.19 -11.44 -2.40
CA SER A 106 16.74 -10.66 -3.50
C SER A 106 16.01 -9.33 -3.65
N LYS A 107 16.73 -8.33 -4.18
CA LYS A 107 16.14 -7.04 -4.55
C LYS A 107 15.02 -7.21 -5.59
N SER A 108 15.19 -8.14 -6.54
CA SER A 108 14.19 -8.42 -7.58
C SER A 108 12.90 -9.00 -6.98
N GLY A 109 12.99 -9.86 -5.96
CA GLY A 109 11.85 -10.34 -5.18
C GLY A 109 11.04 -9.20 -4.57
N VAL A 110 11.71 -8.31 -3.84
CA VAL A 110 11.09 -7.14 -3.20
C VAL A 110 10.46 -6.18 -4.22
N GLU A 111 11.15 -5.87 -5.31
CA GLU A 111 10.64 -5.01 -6.38
C GLU A 111 9.40 -5.61 -7.06
N THR A 112 9.40 -6.93 -7.25
CA THR A 112 8.26 -7.67 -7.81
C THR A 112 7.04 -7.58 -6.91
N TRP A 113 7.23 -7.75 -5.60
CA TRP A 113 6.15 -7.61 -4.62
C TRP A 113 5.56 -6.19 -4.59
N LYS A 114 6.43 -5.17 -4.61
CA LYS A 114 5.99 -3.77 -4.73
C LYS A 114 5.19 -3.53 -6.02
N ARG A 115 5.66 -4.08 -7.15
CA ARG A 115 4.95 -3.98 -8.44
C ARG A 115 3.59 -4.68 -8.41
N TYR A 116 3.49 -5.82 -7.71
CA TYR A 116 2.20 -6.51 -7.50
C TYR A 116 1.21 -5.61 -6.76
N GLY A 117 1.63 -5.01 -5.64
CA GLY A 117 0.82 -4.04 -4.90
C GLY A 117 0.41 -2.85 -5.76
N GLN A 118 1.37 -2.26 -6.49
CA GLN A 118 1.13 -1.13 -7.38
C GLN A 118 0.12 -1.48 -8.49
N LYS A 119 0.23 -2.64 -9.16
CA LYS A 119 -0.77 -3.04 -10.16
C LYS A 119 -2.17 -3.22 -9.57
N GLY A 120 -2.27 -3.75 -8.35
CA GLY A 120 -3.55 -3.86 -7.64
C GLY A 120 -4.16 -2.49 -7.37
N LYS A 121 -3.34 -1.54 -6.95
CA LYS A 121 -3.73 -0.13 -6.76
C LYS A 121 -4.14 0.51 -8.08
N ASP A 122 -3.35 0.36 -9.14
CA ASP A 122 -3.65 0.90 -10.46
C ASP A 122 -5.00 0.39 -11.00
N ALA A 123 -5.25 -0.92 -10.89
CA ALA A 123 -6.51 -1.53 -11.32
C ALA A 123 -7.72 -1.02 -10.50
N MET A 124 -7.55 -0.82 -9.20
CA MET A 124 -8.57 -0.19 -8.36
C MET A 124 -8.82 1.26 -8.78
N MET A 125 -7.77 2.04 -9.07
CA MET A 125 -7.89 3.42 -9.53
C MET A 125 -8.55 3.51 -10.90
N GLU A 126 -8.25 2.59 -11.82
CA GLU A 126 -8.90 2.49 -13.12
C GLU A 126 -10.42 2.28 -13.00
N PHE A 127 -10.86 1.57 -11.96
CA PHE A 127 -12.28 1.41 -11.67
C PHE A 127 -12.90 2.64 -10.97
N VAL A 128 -12.22 3.19 -9.96
CA VAL A 128 -12.77 4.27 -9.10
C VAL A 128 -12.77 5.62 -9.82
N MET A 129 -11.72 5.94 -10.57
CA MET A 129 -11.53 7.28 -11.17
C MET A 129 -12.59 7.67 -12.19
N PRO A 130 -13.01 6.81 -13.15
CA PRO A 130 -14.07 7.17 -14.09
C PRO A 130 -15.40 7.44 -13.39
N TYR A 131 -15.73 6.66 -12.36
CA TYR A 131 -16.96 6.84 -11.60
C TYR A 131 -16.98 8.16 -10.82
N THR A 132 -15.91 8.46 -10.09
CA THR A 132 -15.81 9.71 -9.30
C THR A 132 -15.75 10.94 -10.21
N THR A 133 -15.00 10.86 -11.31
CA THR A 133 -14.89 11.93 -12.32
C THR A 133 -16.22 12.17 -13.02
N GLY A 134 -16.92 11.11 -13.45
CA GLY A 134 -18.24 11.21 -14.07
C GLY A 134 -19.28 11.79 -13.12
N LEU A 135 -19.27 11.37 -11.85
CA LEU A 135 -20.15 11.95 -10.84
C LEU A 135 -19.85 13.44 -10.60
N ALA A 136 -18.57 13.84 -10.57
CA ALA A 136 -18.17 15.24 -10.40
C ALA A 136 -18.57 16.12 -11.60
N GLN A 137 -18.52 15.57 -12.83
CA GLN A 137 -18.98 16.25 -14.04
C GLN A 137 -20.49 16.53 -14.01
N LEU A 138 -21.27 15.55 -13.53
CA LEU A 138 -22.72 15.65 -13.42
C LEU A 138 -23.15 16.56 -12.27
N ASN A 139 -22.61 16.32 -11.08
CA ASN A 139 -22.95 17.02 -9.85
C ASN A 139 -21.76 17.00 -8.88
N GLU A 140 -20.98 18.09 -8.90
CA GLU A 140 -19.84 18.32 -8.02
C GLU A 140 -20.22 18.10 -6.54
N THR A 141 -21.30 18.73 -6.07
CA THR A 141 -21.74 18.60 -4.67
C THR A 141 -21.99 17.14 -4.28
N ARG A 142 -22.58 16.35 -5.18
CA ARG A 142 -22.83 14.93 -4.92
C ARG A 142 -21.54 14.13 -4.90
N ALA A 143 -20.58 14.44 -5.76
CA ALA A 143 -19.27 13.81 -5.75
C ALA A 143 -18.49 14.17 -4.47
N THR A 144 -18.52 15.42 -4.04
CA THR A 144 -17.82 15.83 -2.82
C THR A 144 -18.45 15.20 -1.59
N LEU A 145 -19.77 15.02 -1.54
CA LEU A 145 -20.50 14.35 -0.45
C LEU A 145 -20.11 12.87 -0.24
N LEU A 146 -19.43 12.24 -1.20
CA LEU A 146 -18.87 10.89 -1.01
C LEU A 146 -17.64 10.88 -0.10
N PHE A 147 -17.06 12.05 0.17
CA PHE A 147 -15.84 12.20 0.95
C PHE A 147 -16.11 12.87 2.29
N ASP A 148 -15.15 12.72 3.21
CA ASP A 148 -15.12 13.53 4.43
C ASP A 148 -15.00 15.02 4.06
N GLN A 149 -16.02 15.81 4.42
CA GLN A 149 -16.10 17.24 4.08
C GLN A 149 -15.04 18.08 4.80
N VAL A 150 -14.47 17.60 5.90
CA VAL A 150 -13.41 18.28 6.64
C VAL A 150 -12.09 18.06 5.92
N GLU A 151 -11.75 16.82 5.59
CA GLU A 151 -10.51 16.49 4.89
C GLU A 151 -10.49 17.05 3.47
N TYR A 152 -11.61 17.01 2.76
CA TYR A 152 -11.71 17.64 1.44
C TYR A 152 -11.49 19.16 1.50
N ARG A 153 -11.98 19.84 2.55
CA ARG A 153 -11.75 21.29 2.72
C ARG A 153 -10.28 21.60 3.02
N LYS A 154 -9.63 20.82 3.88
CA LYS A 154 -8.17 20.96 4.12
C LYS A 154 -7.38 20.81 2.83
N PHE A 155 -7.69 19.77 2.05
CA PHE A 155 -7.08 19.55 0.73
C PHE A 155 -7.26 20.75 -0.21
N GLN A 156 -8.47 21.33 -0.25
CA GLN A 156 -8.72 22.53 -1.06
C GLN A 156 -7.87 23.73 -0.60
N GLU A 157 -7.75 23.95 0.71
CA GLU A 157 -6.94 25.03 1.27
C GLU A 157 -5.45 24.84 0.96
N GLU A 158 -4.95 23.62 1.03
CA GLU A 158 -3.56 23.27 0.69
C GLU A 158 -3.26 23.46 -0.80
N GLU A 159 -4.12 22.97 -1.70
CA GLU A 159 -3.98 23.20 -3.14
C GLU A 159 -3.99 24.71 -3.45
N ASP A 160 -4.90 25.47 -2.84
CA ASP A 160 -4.97 26.92 -3.02
C ASP A 160 -3.73 27.64 -2.43
N GLN A 161 -3.09 27.10 -1.39
CA GLN A 161 -1.80 27.59 -0.88
C GLN A 161 -0.65 27.28 -1.84
N ILE A 162 -0.60 26.06 -2.39
CA ILE A 162 0.39 25.63 -3.38
C ILE A 162 0.27 26.48 -4.65
N GLU A 163 -0.94 26.70 -5.17
CA GLU A 163 -1.20 27.56 -6.32
C GLU A 163 -0.72 29.00 -6.05
N ARG A 164 -1.01 29.55 -4.87
CA ARG A 164 -0.53 30.90 -4.47
C ARG A 164 0.99 30.96 -4.35
N ALA A 165 1.63 29.93 -3.81
CA ALA A 165 3.09 29.86 -3.70
C ALA A 165 3.76 29.72 -5.08
N ARG A 166 3.16 28.96 -6.00
CA ARG A 166 3.60 28.84 -7.40
C ARG A 166 3.48 30.17 -8.15
N TRP A 167 2.36 30.88 -7.97
CA TRP A 167 2.17 32.22 -8.53
C TRP A 167 3.23 33.22 -8.05
N LYS A 168 3.56 33.21 -6.75
CA LYS A 168 4.60 34.08 -6.17
C LYS A 168 6.00 33.79 -6.70
N ARG A 169 6.31 32.54 -7.04
CA ARG A 169 7.59 32.17 -7.65
C ARG A 169 7.73 32.63 -9.10
N GLY A 170 6.64 33.10 -9.70
CA GLY A 170 6.64 33.52 -11.09
C GLY A 170 6.90 32.36 -12.05
N ASP A 171 6.66 31.11 -11.63
CA ASP A 171 6.71 29.94 -12.52
C ASP A 171 5.61 30.13 -13.59
N PRO A 172 5.96 30.55 -14.82
CA PRO A 172 4.99 30.96 -15.83
C PRO A 172 4.30 29.78 -16.51
N GLU A 173 4.53 28.55 -16.03
CA GLU A 173 3.97 27.36 -16.67
C GLU A 173 2.47 27.24 -16.38
N ALA A 174 1.72 27.85 -17.29
CA ALA A 174 0.34 27.53 -17.59
C ALA A 174 0.20 26.05 -17.95
N ALA A 175 -0.49 25.26 -17.13
CA ALA A 175 -0.98 23.95 -17.57
C ALA A 175 -2.32 23.46 -16.99
N PRO A 176 -2.89 23.90 -15.85
CA PRO A 176 -4.14 23.27 -15.39
C PRO A 176 -5.35 23.63 -16.27
N VAL A 177 -5.30 24.72 -17.03
CA VAL A 177 -6.38 25.12 -17.94
C VAL A 177 -6.15 24.60 -19.35
N ALA A 178 -4.90 24.55 -19.84
CA ALA A 178 -4.59 24.01 -21.17
C ALA A 178 -4.77 22.49 -21.19
N GLU A 179 -4.29 21.78 -20.16
CA GLU A 179 -4.47 20.34 -19.99
C GLU A 179 -5.93 19.96 -19.72
N ALA A 180 -6.65 20.72 -18.88
CA ALA A 180 -8.09 20.52 -18.69
C ALA A 180 -8.92 20.85 -19.95
N LEU A 181 -8.49 21.82 -20.77
CA LEU A 181 -9.13 22.06 -22.07
C LEU A 181 -8.84 20.92 -23.05
N GLN A 182 -7.62 20.37 -23.03
CA GLN A 182 -7.22 19.30 -23.92
C GLN A 182 -7.98 18.00 -23.59
N LEU A 183 -8.06 17.64 -22.30
CA LEU A 183 -8.90 16.54 -21.80
C LEU A 183 -10.40 16.73 -22.11
N ALA A 184 -10.91 17.96 -21.96
CA ALA A 184 -12.30 18.27 -22.32
C ALA A 184 -12.55 18.13 -23.84
N ARG A 185 -11.56 18.48 -24.67
CA ARG A 185 -11.62 18.40 -26.13
C ARG A 185 -11.57 16.95 -26.61
N GLU A 186 -10.71 16.13 -26.01
CA GLU A 186 -10.61 14.70 -26.28
C GLU A 186 -11.90 13.97 -25.86
N SER A 187 -12.46 14.28 -24.69
CA SER A 187 -13.73 13.69 -24.22
C SER A 187 -14.95 14.09 -25.04
N SER A 188 -14.90 15.20 -25.80
CA SER A 188 -15.99 15.61 -26.68
C SER A 188 -15.88 15.00 -28.08
N MET A 189 -14.70 14.52 -28.50
CA MET A 189 -14.52 13.92 -29.82
C MET A 189 -14.85 12.42 -29.83
N GLU A 190 -14.76 11.72 -28.70
CA GLU A 190 -15.15 10.29 -28.60
C GLU A 190 -16.67 10.03 -28.60
N LYS A 191 -17.51 11.06 -28.47
CA LYS A 191 -18.98 10.91 -28.44
C LYS A 191 -19.69 11.08 -29.79
N HIS A 192 -18.96 11.14 -30.91
CA HIS A 192 -19.54 11.30 -32.26
C HIS A 192 -19.10 10.25 -33.30
N GLY A 193 -18.52 9.12 -32.87
CA GLY A 193 -18.44 7.93 -33.70
C GLY A 193 -19.60 7.00 -33.35
N ASP A 194 -20.38 6.59 -34.35
CA ASP A 194 -21.45 5.58 -34.28
C ASP A 194 -22.84 6.06 -33.82
N THR A 195 -23.50 6.87 -34.67
CA THR A 195 -24.80 6.54 -35.31
C THR A 195 -25.36 7.77 -36.04
N LEU A 196 -25.15 7.84 -37.35
CA LEU A 196 -25.96 8.66 -38.26
C LEU A 196 -26.27 7.81 -39.50
N GLU A 197 -27.40 7.10 -39.46
CA GLU A 197 -28.24 6.94 -40.63
C GLU A 197 -29.28 8.08 -40.61
N GLU A 198 -29.26 8.85 -41.71
CA GLU A 198 -30.33 9.62 -42.34
C GLU A 198 -31.25 10.51 -41.48
N GLY A 199 -31.14 11.82 -41.74
CA GLY A 199 -32.08 12.84 -41.28
C GLY A 199 -31.65 14.22 -41.75
N GLU A 200 -31.98 14.51 -43.01
CA GLU A 200 -31.83 15.81 -43.69
C GLU A 200 -32.56 16.97 -42.98
N ASP A 201 -32.12 18.17 -43.34
CA ASP A 201 -32.80 19.47 -43.25
C ASP A 201 -32.92 20.17 -41.89
N LEU A 202 -31.94 21.04 -41.61
CA LEU A 202 -32.20 22.46 -41.34
C LEU A 202 -30.91 23.29 -41.43
N ILE A 203 -30.54 23.68 -42.65
CA ILE A 203 -29.63 24.81 -42.89
C ILE A 203 -30.50 26.06 -42.85
N THR A 204 -30.43 26.82 -41.76
CA THR A 204 -30.85 28.22 -41.78
C THR A 204 -29.70 29.04 -42.32
N ASP A 205 -29.84 29.47 -43.57
CA ASP A 205 -29.12 30.59 -44.15
C ASP A 205 -29.25 31.81 -43.22
N VAL A 206 -28.11 32.29 -42.73
CA VAL A 206 -28.02 33.61 -42.10
C VAL A 206 -27.27 34.47 -43.11
N ASP A 207 -28.04 35.31 -43.80
CA ASP A 207 -27.54 36.30 -44.75
C ASP A 207 -26.45 37.20 -44.11
N ASP A 208 -25.25 37.15 -44.69
CA ASP A 208 -24.06 37.87 -44.23
C ASP A 208 -24.04 39.37 -44.62
N GLU A 209 -25.11 39.91 -45.22
CA GLU A 209 -25.09 41.26 -45.83
C GLU A 209 -25.73 42.40 -45.01
N GLU A 210 -26.41 42.14 -43.88
CA GLU A 210 -27.05 43.21 -43.06
C GLU A 210 -26.33 43.60 -41.76
N VAL A 211 -25.13 43.09 -41.47
CA VAL A 211 -24.46 43.33 -40.16
C VAL A 211 -23.66 44.64 -40.09
N ALA A 212 -23.50 45.39 -41.19
CA ALA A 212 -22.54 46.49 -41.26
C ALA A 212 -22.96 47.83 -40.59
N ARG A 213 -24.22 48.06 -40.17
CA ARG A 213 -24.63 49.39 -39.65
C ARG A 213 -25.31 49.48 -38.27
N GLY A 214 -25.54 48.37 -37.56
CA GLY A 214 -26.17 48.39 -36.22
C GLY A 214 -25.46 47.58 -35.11
N GLY A 215 -24.35 46.91 -35.40
CA GLY A 215 -23.93 45.71 -34.66
C GLY A 215 -23.07 45.87 -33.39
N LYS A 216 -22.70 47.08 -32.94
CA LYS A 216 -21.81 47.22 -31.76
C LYS A 216 -22.44 46.71 -30.45
N GLY A 217 -23.77 46.68 -30.36
CA GLY A 217 -24.50 46.16 -29.19
C GLY A 217 -24.60 44.63 -29.14
N PHE A 218 -24.82 43.98 -30.28
CA PHE A 218 -25.09 42.54 -30.37
C PHE A 218 -23.83 41.71 -30.15
N PHE A 219 -22.71 42.07 -30.81
CA PHE A 219 -21.41 41.42 -30.58
C PHE A 219 -20.95 41.49 -29.12
N LYS A 220 -21.26 42.59 -28.42
CA LYS A 220 -20.92 42.76 -26.99
C LYS A 220 -21.75 41.84 -26.09
N LYS A 221 -22.99 41.51 -26.46
CA LYS A 221 -23.85 40.54 -25.75
C LYS A 221 -23.38 39.10 -26.00
N VAL A 222 -23.08 38.74 -27.25
CA VAL A 222 -22.55 37.40 -27.62
C VAL A 222 -21.21 37.15 -26.94
N LYS A 223 -20.26 38.09 -26.98
CA LYS A 223 -18.96 37.96 -26.31
C LYS A 223 -19.09 37.79 -24.78
N LYS A 224 -20.06 38.46 -24.16
CA LYS A 224 -20.36 38.27 -22.72
C LYS A 224 -20.97 36.89 -22.44
N ALA A 225 -21.86 36.40 -23.31
CA ALA A 225 -22.46 35.08 -23.17
C ALA A 225 -21.42 33.97 -23.32
N VAL A 226 -20.59 34.02 -24.37
CA VAL A 226 -19.47 33.09 -24.59
C VAL A 226 -18.48 33.13 -23.42
N LYS A 227 -18.11 34.33 -22.93
CA LYS A 227 -17.22 34.45 -21.76
C LYS A 227 -17.82 33.86 -20.49
N LYS A 228 -19.14 33.98 -20.28
CA LYS A 228 -19.84 33.35 -19.15
C LYS A 228 -19.91 31.84 -19.28
N ALA A 229 -20.21 31.33 -20.47
CA ALA A 229 -20.23 29.90 -20.77
C ALA A 229 -18.84 29.28 -20.58
N ALA A 230 -17.80 29.89 -21.14
CA ALA A 230 -16.42 29.46 -20.98
C ALA A 230 -15.98 29.46 -19.50
N LYS A 231 -16.31 30.50 -18.73
CA LYS A 231 -16.04 30.52 -17.28
C LYS A 231 -16.73 29.37 -16.53
N LYS A 232 -17.96 29.03 -16.91
CA LYS A 232 -18.73 27.93 -16.27
C LYS A 232 -18.16 26.56 -16.62
N VAL A 233 -17.68 26.38 -17.86
CA VAL A 233 -16.99 25.15 -18.28
C VAL A 233 -15.65 25.02 -17.54
N VAL A 234 -14.86 26.09 -17.48
CA VAL A 234 -13.57 26.11 -16.76
C VAL A 234 -13.77 25.85 -15.26
N SER A 235 -14.79 26.43 -14.62
CA SER A 235 -15.05 26.17 -13.19
C SER A 235 -15.42 24.71 -12.93
N LYS A 236 -16.27 24.11 -13.79
CA LYS A 236 -16.62 22.69 -13.70
C LYS A 236 -15.41 21.78 -13.94
N ALA A 237 -14.59 22.08 -14.94
CA ALA A 237 -13.38 21.31 -15.21
C ALA A 237 -12.40 21.36 -14.01
N LYS A 238 -12.23 22.54 -13.40
CA LYS A 238 -11.42 22.69 -12.18
C LYS A 238 -11.96 21.87 -11.01
N ALA A 239 -13.27 21.86 -10.81
CA ALA A 239 -13.89 21.04 -9.77
C ALA A 239 -13.65 19.55 -9.97
N VAL A 240 -13.83 19.06 -11.21
CA VAL A 240 -13.56 17.66 -11.57
C VAL A 240 -12.09 17.30 -11.32
N VAL A 241 -11.15 18.17 -11.71
CA VAL A 241 -9.71 17.98 -11.44
C VAL A 241 -9.42 17.96 -9.94
N LYS A 242 -10.04 18.85 -9.15
CA LYS A 242 -9.87 18.86 -7.68
C LYS A 242 -10.40 17.57 -7.05
N VAL A 243 -11.56 17.08 -7.47
CA VAL A 243 -12.10 15.78 -7.00
C VAL A 243 -11.18 14.63 -7.41
N ALA A 244 -10.73 14.57 -8.66
CA ALA A 244 -9.83 13.54 -9.16
C ALA A 244 -8.51 13.52 -8.38
N LYS A 245 -7.89 14.68 -8.15
CA LYS A 245 -6.70 14.81 -7.31
C LYS A 245 -6.96 14.38 -5.88
N PHE A 246 -8.08 14.76 -5.28
CA PHE A 246 -8.42 14.36 -3.93
C PHE A 246 -8.58 12.83 -3.81
N VAL A 247 -9.21 12.18 -4.79
CA VAL A 247 -9.30 10.72 -4.86
C VAL A 247 -7.89 10.12 -4.96
N LEU A 248 -7.03 10.64 -5.84
CA LEU A 248 -5.64 10.17 -5.93
C LEU A 248 -4.88 10.35 -4.60
N THR A 249 -5.11 11.44 -3.87
CA THR A 249 -4.53 11.68 -2.55
C THR A 249 -5.07 10.69 -1.51
N LEU A 250 -6.39 10.50 -1.44
CA LEU A 250 -7.04 9.57 -0.50
C LEU A 250 -6.58 8.13 -0.72
N PHE A 251 -6.44 7.72 -1.97
CA PHE A 251 -5.96 6.39 -2.34
C PHE A 251 -4.43 6.33 -2.46
N ALA A 252 -3.70 7.41 -2.16
CA ALA A 252 -2.25 7.43 -2.29
C ALA A 252 -1.57 6.42 -1.36
N CYS A 253 -2.18 6.10 -0.22
CA CYS A 253 -1.71 5.07 0.69
C CYS A 253 -2.50 3.76 0.59
N ILE A 254 -3.63 3.75 -0.13
CA ILE A 254 -4.42 2.54 -0.29
C ILE A 254 -3.67 1.60 -1.24
N GLY A 255 -3.47 0.36 -0.80
CA GLY A 255 -2.77 -0.64 -1.58
C GLY A 255 -1.26 -0.60 -1.43
N ASP A 256 -0.72 0.34 -0.65
CA ASP A 256 0.70 0.30 -0.32
C ASP A 256 0.96 -0.93 0.56
N VAL A 257 1.91 -1.73 0.11
CA VAL A 257 2.25 -2.99 0.76
C VAL A 257 3.49 -2.78 1.60
N PHE A 258 3.33 -2.96 2.91
CA PHE A 258 4.43 -2.84 3.86
C PHE A 258 4.68 -4.18 4.53
N GLU A 259 5.94 -4.59 4.52
CA GLU A 259 6.41 -5.75 5.26
C GLU A 259 7.10 -5.26 6.52
N PHE A 260 6.84 -5.91 7.64
CA PHE A 260 7.45 -5.55 8.91
C PHE A 260 7.89 -6.79 9.67
N VAL A 261 9.00 -6.63 10.37
CA VAL A 261 9.47 -7.55 11.39
C VAL A 261 9.63 -6.72 12.64
N THR A 262 8.80 -6.97 13.65
CA THR A 262 8.89 -6.27 14.93
C THR A 262 9.18 -7.27 16.03
N THR A 263 9.94 -6.85 17.04
CA THR A 263 10.26 -7.70 18.18
C THR A 263 9.81 -6.98 19.45
N GLY A 264 9.13 -7.68 20.34
CA GLY A 264 8.70 -7.09 21.60
C GLY A 264 7.62 -7.89 22.26
N TYR A 265 6.67 -7.21 22.89
CA TYR A 265 5.71 -7.79 23.81
C TYR A 265 4.32 -7.80 23.18
N ALA A 266 3.79 -8.99 22.92
CA ALA A 266 2.47 -9.18 22.33
C ALA A 266 1.54 -9.96 23.26
N LYS A 267 0.25 -9.68 23.16
CA LYS A 267 -0.81 -10.34 23.92
C LYS A 267 -2.08 -10.45 23.09
N ASP A 268 -2.63 -11.65 23.03
CA ASP A 268 -4.00 -11.85 22.58
C ASP A 268 -4.94 -11.43 23.71
N ILE A 269 -5.69 -10.34 23.51
CA ILE A 269 -6.68 -9.86 24.48
C ILE A 269 -7.86 -10.82 24.52
N VAL A 270 -8.33 -11.22 23.33
CA VAL A 270 -9.35 -12.26 23.15
C VAL A 270 -8.72 -13.33 22.27
N PRO A 271 -8.34 -14.49 22.83
CA PRO A 271 -7.82 -15.60 22.05
C PRO A 271 -8.76 -15.89 20.88
N GLY A 272 -8.24 -16.02 19.67
CA GLY A 272 -9.10 -16.16 18.50
C GLY A 272 -9.23 -14.89 17.68
N ASN A 273 -9.45 -13.75 18.34
CA ASN A 273 -10.22 -12.65 17.73
C ASN A 273 -9.57 -11.27 17.84
N ILE A 274 -8.99 -10.94 19.00
CA ILE A 274 -8.47 -9.60 19.29
C ILE A 274 -7.05 -9.73 19.80
N ALA A 275 -6.12 -9.12 19.06
CA ALA A 275 -4.71 -9.10 19.39
C ALA A 275 -4.26 -7.66 19.65
N PHE A 276 -3.38 -7.50 20.63
CA PHE A 276 -2.67 -6.27 20.89
C PHE A 276 -1.17 -6.57 21.00
N GLY A 277 -0.35 -5.75 20.36
CA GLY A 277 1.10 -5.88 20.40
C GLY A 277 1.77 -4.54 20.59
N ALA A 278 2.84 -4.51 21.37
CA ALA A 278 3.77 -3.40 21.43
C ALA A 278 5.17 -3.94 21.17
N GLY A 279 5.74 -3.55 20.04
CA GLY A 279 7.06 -3.95 19.58
C GLY A 279 8.02 -2.77 19.54
N VAL A 280 9.30 -3.08 19.66
CA VAL A 280 10.37 -2.16 19.30
C VAL A 280 11.11 -2.77 18.11
N THR A 281 11.14 -2.05 17.01
CA THR A 281 11.90 -2.43 15.83
C THR A 281 13.13 -1.56 15.76
N VAL A 282 14.32 -2.15 15.68
CA VAL A 282 15.58 -1.40 15.54
C VAL A 282 16.26 -1.80 14.24
N GLY A 283 16.78 -0.82 13.50
CA GLY A 283 17.47 -1.06 12.23
C GLY A 283 18.75 -1.90 12.36
N ASP A 284 19.31 -1.96 13.58
CA ASP A 284 20.30 -2.94 14.00
C ASP A 284 19.74 -3.69 15.21
N MET A 285 19.18 -4.89 14.98
CA MET A 285 18.53 -5.69 16.01
C MET A 285 19.47 -6.13 17.13
N ALA A 286 20.78 -6.21 16.89
CA ALA A 286 21.73 -6.68 17.90
C ALA A 286 22.20 -5.55 18.84
N THR A 287 22.50 -4.37 18.29
CA THR A 287 23.09 -3.28 19.09
C THR A 287 22.16 -2.10 19.32
N GLY A 288 21.13 -1.91 18.48
CA GLY A 288 20.28 -0.72 18.50
C GLY A 288 19.55 -0.52 19.82
N LEU A 289 18.93 -1.57 20.36
CA LEU A 289 18.21 -1.50 21.63
C LEU A 289 19.16 -1.34 22.82
N VAL A 290 20.29 -2.06 22.82
CA VAL A 290 21.32 -1.96 23.86
C VAL A 290 21.94 -0.56 23.89
N ASN A 291 22.23 0.01 22.72
CA ASN A 291 22.73 1.37 22.60
C ASN A 291 21.73 2.37 23.16
N LEU A 292 20.44 2.22 22.83
CA LEU A 292 19.38 3.07 23.38
C LEU A 292 19.29 2.98 24.91
N MET A 293 19.30 1.77 25.47
CA MET A 293 19.28 1.56 26.93
C MET A 293 20.52 2.15 27.62
N ASN A 294 21.64 2.24 26.90
CA ASN A 294 22.87 2.87 27.37
C ASN A 294 22.94 4.38 27.06
N GLY A 295 21.84 5.01 26.65
CA GLY A 295 21.78 6.45 26.34
C GLY A 295 22.53 6.85 25.06
N LYS A 296 22.85 5.90 24.19
CA LYS A 296 23.49 6.14 22.90
C LYS A 296 22.44 6.16 21.78
N ALA A 297 22.61 7.07 20.84
CA ALA A 297 21.74 7.12 19.66
C ALA A 297 21.86 5.81 18.85
N PRO A 298 20.74 5.28 18.32
CA PRO A 298 20.80 4.14 17.40
C PRO A 298 21.54 4.53 16.13
N VAL A 299 22.35 3.60 15.59
CA VAL A 299 23.23 3.86 14.45
C VAL A 299 22.45 4.14 13.16
N THR A 300 21.26 3.54 13.02
CA THR A 300 20.42 3.65 11.83
C THR A 300 19.06 4.26 12.16
N TRP A 301 18.21 3.50 12.84
CA TRP A 301 16.89 3.95 13.26
C TRP A 301 16.34 3.06 14.39
N ILE A 302 15.36 3.59 15.11
CA ILE A 302 14.54 2.89 16.08
C ILE A 302 13.08 3.21 15.82
N SER A 303 12.21 2.21 15.89
CA SER A 303 10.77 2.35 15.84
C SER A 303 10.14 1.72 17.07
N ILE A 304 9.20 2.40 17.69
CA ILE A 304 8.30 1.82 18.68
C ILE A 304 6.95 1.71 18.00
N ASP A 305 6.44 0.49 17.90
CA ASP A 305 5.25 0.17 17.13
C ASP A 305 4.23 -0.48 18.06
N MET A 306 3.03 0.07 18.12
CA MET A 306 1.90 -0.48 18.85
C MET A 306 0.80 -0.83 17.84
N GLY A 307 0.27 -2.03 17.94
CA GLY A 307 -0.76 -2.54 17.05
C GLY A 307 -1.96 -3.04 17.83
N PHE A 308 -3.14 -2.69 17.36
CA PHE A 308 -4.39 -3.33 17.74
C PHE A 308 -5.01 -3.97 16.51
N ALA A 309 -5.46 -5.21 16.63
CA ALA A 309 -5.95 -5.95 15.49
C ALA A 309 -7.17 -6.80 15.85
N VAL A 310 -8.20 -6.79 14.98
CA VAL A 310 -9.39 -7.65 15.05
C VAL A 310 -9.45 -8.55 13.82
N GLY A 311 -9.59 -9.84 14.05
CA GLY A 311 -9.43 -10.82 12.97
C GLY A 311 -9.62 -12.25 13.42
N VAL A 312 -9.02 -13.16 12.65
CA VAL A 312 -9.02 -14.59 12.92
C VAL A 312 -7.59 -15.02 13.18
N THR A 313 -7.36 -15.61 14.35
CA THR A 313 -6.11 -16.31 14.65
C THR A 313 -6.19 -17.77 14.22
N TYR A 314 -5.07 -18.27 13.76
CA TYR A 314 -4.84 -19.68 13.53
C TYR A 314 -3.46 -20.05 14.06
N LYS A 315 -3.43 -20.65 15.26
CA LYS A 315 -2.20 -20.94 16.00
C LYS A 315 -1.37 -19.66 16.16
N ALA A 316 -0.13 -19.63 15.68
CA ALA A 316 0.75 -18.47 15.74
C ALA A 316 0.58 -17.49 14.57
N ALA A 317 -0.36 -17.73 13.65
CA ALA A 317 -0.70 -16.82 12.57
C ALA A 317 -1.97 -16.03 12.88
N TRP A 318 -2.05 -14.81 12.38
CA TRP A 318 -3.18 -13.91 12.56
C TRP A 318 -3.49 -13.21 11.23
N ALA A 319 -4.77 -13.05 10.90
CA ALA A 319 -5.19 -12.27 9.73
C ALA A 319 -6.49 -11.49 10.02
N GLY A 320 -6.57 -10.25 9.55
CA GLY A 320 -7.71 -9.39 9.80
C GLY A 320 -7.41 -7.93 9.55
N PHE A 321 -8.12 -7.05 10.25
CA PHE A 321 -7.95 -5.60 10.19
C PHE A 321 -7.26 -5.10 11.43
N GLY A 322 -6.34 -4.15 11.28
CA GLY A 322 -5.73 -3.53 12.44
C GLY A 322 -5.37 -2.08 12.24
N VAL A 323 -5.13 -1.45 13.37
CA VAL A 323 -4.62 -0.11 13.51
C VAL A 323 -3.24 -0.23 14.15
N GLY A 324 -2.22 0.20 13.42
CA GLY A 324 -0.87 0.40 13.93
C GLY A 324 -0.67 1.88 14.24
N VAL A 325 -0.08 2.17 15.39
CA VAL A 325 0.50 3.48 15.69
C VAL A 325 1.96 3.27 16.03
N GLY A 326 2.86 4.10 15.53
CA GLY A 326 4.26 3.95 15.85
C GLY A 326 5.01 5.26 15.78
N ALA A 327 6.24 5.24 16.26
CA ALA A 327 7.17 6.35 16.11
C ALA A 327 8.53 5.80 15.72
N SER A 328 9.02 6.24 14.57
CA SER A 328 10.33 5.90 14.05
C SER A 328 11.24 7.11 14.09
N CYS A 329 12.42 6.95 14.69
CA CYS A 329 13.45 7.96 14.82
C CYS A 329 14.75 7.46 14.19
N SER A 330 15.42 8.34 13.47
CA SER A 330 16.77 8.16 12.91
C SER A 330 17.60 9.42 13.16
N ALA A 331 18.87 9.40 12.78
CA ALA A 331 19.71 10.60 12.79
C ALA A 331 19.14 11.74 11.92
N ALA A 332 18.33 11.42 10.89
CA ALA A 332 17.70 12.40 10.00
C ALA A 332 16.42 13.02 10.57
N GLY A 333 15.85 12.45 11.63
CA GLY A 333 14.65 12.96 12.30
C GLY A 333 13.72 11.87 12.82
N CYS A 334 12.59 12.31 13.38
CA CYS A 334 11.56 11.46 13.96
C CYS A 334 10.21 11.66 13.27
N ALA A 335 9.53 10.55 13.00
CA ALA A 335 8.20 10.47 12.42
C ALA A 335 7.32 9.56 13.27
N ALA A 336 6.21 10.08 13.78
CA ALA A 336 5.12 9.25 14.29
C ALA A 336 4.22 8.87 13.12
N TYR A 337 3.59 7.71 13.16
CA TYR A 337 2.70 7.28 12.11
C TYR A 337 1.50 6.52 12.67
N VAL A 338 0.41 6.58 11.92
CA VAL A 338 -0.80 5.80 12.14
C VAL A 338 -1.09 5.07 10.84
N SER A 339 -1.37 3.79 10.89
CA SER A 339 -1.75 3.00 9.71
C SER A 339 -2.96 2.16 10.06
N VAL A 340 -3.97 2.18 9.20
CA VAL A 340 -5.07 1.21 9.23
C VAL A 340 -4.94 0.34 8.01
N GLY A 341 -5.10 -0.97 8.14
CA GLY A 341 -4.96 -1.87 7.01
C GLY A 341 -5.45 -3.28 7.27
N VAL A 342 -5.52 -4.04 6.18
CA VAL A 342 -5.62 -5.49 6.26
C VAL A 342 -4.22 -6.01 6.51
N LEU A 343 -4.02 -6.71 7.63
CA LEU A 343 -2.73 -7.25 7.99
C LEU A 343 -2.78 -8.75 8.20
N GLY A 344 -1.69 -9.40 7.83
CA GLY A 344 -1.43 -10.80 8.12
C GLY A 344 -0.12 -10.89 8.87
N THR A 345 -0.13 -11.47 10.07
CA THR A 345 1.07 -11.62 10.90
C THR A 345 1.29 -13.06 11.31
N VAL A 346 2.53 -13.38 11.65
CA VAL A 346 2.94 -14.60 12.32
C VAL A 346 3.74 -14.17 13.54
N ASN A 347 3.26 -14.53 14.71
CA ASN A 347 3.90 -14.31 15.98
C ASN A 347 4.73 -15.56 16.33
N LEU A 348 6.04 -15.41 16.49
CA LEU A 348 6.93 -16.49 16.90
C LEU A 348 7.51 -16.19 18.29
N PRO A 349 7.52 -17.16 19.22
CA PRO A 349 8.15 -16.98 20.52
C PRO A 349 9.66 -16.77 20.36
N MET A 350 10.20 -15.81 21.11
CA MET A 350 11.63 -15.52 21.09
C MET A 350 12.45 -16.54 21.89
N TYR A 351 13.52 -17.05 21.28
CA TYR A 351 14.45 -17.98 21.92
C TYR A 351 15.50 -17.33 22.82
N ALA A 352 15.85 -16.08 22.51
CA ALA A 352 16.80 -15.29 23.27
C ALA A 352 16.09 -14.04 23.81
N PRO A 353 15.04 -14.19 24.64
CA PRO A 353 14.23 -13.08 25.10
C PRO A 353 15.08 -12.03 25.80
N ASN A 354 16.11 -12.44 26.54
CA ASN A 354 16.97 -11.52 27.28
C ASN A 354 17.74 -10.51 26.40
N ILE A 355 17.89 -10.76 25.09
CA ILE A 355 18.58 -9.84 24.18
C ILE A 355 17.62 -8.79 23.63
N PHE A 356 16.40 -9.20 23.26
CA PHE A 356 15.46 -8.34 22.53
C PHE A 356 14.30 -7.83 23.39
N CYS A 357 14.09 -8.43 24.55
CA CYS A 357 13.01 -8.17 25.49
C CYS A 357 13.62 -7.94 26.88
N PRO A 358 13.92 -6.68 27.23
CA PRO A 358 14.73 -6.34 28.41
C PRO A 358 14.07 -6.73 29.74
N PHE A 359 12.75 -6.92 29.75
CA PHE A 359 11.99 -7.36 30.92
C PHE A 359 11.80 -8.89 30.98
N GLY A 360 12.58 -9.64 30.20
CA GLY A 360 12.50 -11.09 30.14
C GLY A 360 11.43 -11.62 29.18
N PRO A 361 11.15 -12.94 29.23
CA PRO A 361 10.26 -13.61 28.27
C PRO A 361 8.79 -13.23 28.41
N VAL A 362 8.35 -12.77 29.58
CA VAL A 362 6.97 -12.38 29.85
C VAL A 362 6.94 -11.16 30.76
N ILE A 363 6.13 -10.15 30.41
CA ILE A 363 5.76 -9.06 31.33
C ILE A 363 4.42 -9.40 31.98
N GLY A 364 4.42 -9.51 33.30
CA GLY A 364 3.24 -9.84 34.10
C GLY A 364 3.11 -11.35 34.34
N ASP A 365 1.87 -11.83 34.37
CA ASP A 365 1.56 -13.24 34.63
C ASP A 365 2.06 -14.16 33.49
N PRO A 366 2.68 -15.33 33.76
CA PRO A 366 3.21 -16.22 32.71
C PRO A 366 2.17 -16.73 31.70
N VAL A 367 0.89 -16.79 32.07
CA VAL A 367 -0.19 -17.34 31.24
C VAL A 367 -0.91 -16.24 30.48
N THR A 368 -1.16 -15.10 31.12
CA THR A 368 -2.00 -14.01 30.62
C THR A 368 -1.25 -12.71 30.37
N GLY A 369 0.04 -12.66 30.69
CA GLY A 369 0.92 -11.50 30.48
C GLY A 369 1.28 -11.31 29.01
N PHE A 370 2.14 -10.33 28.77
CA PHE A 370 2.65 -10.05 27.44
C PHE A 370 3.86 -10.93 27.15
N GLN A 371 3.79 -11.71 26.08
CA GLN A 371 4.86 -12.61 25.71
C GLN A 371 5.86 -11.92 24.79
N CYS A 372 7.14 -12.08 25.09
CA CYS A 372 8.23 -11.69 24.22
C CYS A 372 8.18 -12.52 22.93
N SER A 373 7.93 -11.84 21.82
CA SER A 373 7.73 -12.44 20.53
C SER A 373 8.35 -11.62 19.41
N GLN A 374 8.69 -12.32 18.34
CA GLN A 374 9.03 -11.72 17.07
C GLN A 374 7.85 -11.89 16.12
N VAL A 375 7.32 -10.77 15.65
CA VAL A 375 6.16 -10.73 14.75
C VAL A 375 6.66 -10.41 13.35
N PHE A 376 6.38 -11.31 12.42
CA PHE A 376 6.59 -11.12 10.98
C PHE A 376 5.24 -10.81 10.35
N GLY A 377 5.14 -9.78 9.55
CA GLY A 377 3.87 -9.39 8.98
C GLY A 377 3.98 -8.68 7.64
N GLY A 378 2.85 -8.69 6.95
CA GLY A 378 2.57 -7.82 5.82
C GLY A 378 1.26 -7.08 6.08
N SER A 379 1.20 -5.83 5.68
CA SER A 379 -0.02 -5.03 5.68
C SER A 379 -0.26 -4.44 4.30
N ILE A 380 -1.54 -4.38 3.93
CA ILE A 380 -2.03 -3.54 2.85
C ILE A 380 -2.74 -2.38 3.53
N SER A 381 -2.13 -1.20 3.49
CA SER A 381 -2.73 -0.03 4.13
C SER A 381 -4.00 0.39 3.40
N ALA A 382 -4.98 0.78 4.19
CA ALA A 382 -6.23 1.44 3.79
C ALA A 382 -6.23 2.92 4.23
N PHE A 383 -5.49 3.25 5.29
CA PHE A 383 -5.27 4.62 5.76
C PHE A 383 -3.83 4.73 6.26
N CYS A 384 -3.16 5.81 5.96
CA CYS A 384 -1.85 6.13 6.51
C CYS A 384 -1.87 7.55 7.06
N CYS A 385 -1.12 7.80 8.12
CA CYS A 385 -0.75 9.15 8.48
C CYS A 385 0.67 9.16 8.98
N ASN A 386 1.44 10.16 8.55
CA ASN A 386 2.79 10.40 9.02
C ASN A 386 2.84 11.79 9.66
N PHE A 387 3.40 11.87 10.86
CA PHE A 387 3.56 13.07 11.67
C PHE A 387 5.05 13.29 11.87
N ASN A 388 5.59 14.32 11.24
CA ASN A 388 6.97 14.73 11.48
C ASN A 388 7.05 15.37 12.88
N MET A 389 7.64 14.66 13.84
CA MET A 389 7.66 15.08 15.25
C MET A 389 8.51 16.32 15.49
N LEU A 390 9.43 16.66 14.58
CA LEU A 390 10.28 17.84 14.70
C LEU A 390 9.60 19.11 14.21
N THR A 391 8.83 19.01 13.13
CA THR A 391 8.18 20.16 12.48
C THR A 391 6.71 20.32 12.84
N GLY A 392 6.09 19.29 13.41
CA GLY A 392 4.65 19.23 13.66
C GLY A 392 3.80 19.05 12.40
N LYS A 393 4.42 18.96 11.20
CA LYS A 393 3.71 18.70 9.94
C LYS A 393 3.18 17.27 9.91
N ASN A 394 2.02 17.09 9.31
CA ASN A 394 1.45 15.77 9.07
C ASN A 394 1.08 15.58 7.60
N ASP A 395 0.99 14.32 7.21
CA ASP A 395 0.52 13.85 5.90
C ASP A 395 -0.37 12.64 6.17
N CYS A 396 -1.68 12.88 6.35
CA CYS A 396 -2.69 11.84 6.56
C CYS A 396 -3.47 11.62 5.26
N ARG A 397 -3.65 10.35 4.86
CA ARG A 397 -4.31 9.95 3.61
C ARG A 397 -5.15 8.69 3.78
#